data_AF-A0A496A8L1-F1
#
_entry.id   AF-A0A496A8L1-F1
#
_cell.length_a   1.000
_cell.length_b   1.000
_cell.length_c   1.000
_cell.angle_alpha   90.00
_cell.angle_beta   90.00
_cell.angle_gamma   90.00
#
_symmetry.space_group_name_H-M   'P 1'
#
loop_
_entity.id
_entity.type
_entity.pdbx_description
1 polymer ?
#
loop_
_entity_poly.entity_id
_entity_poly.type
_entity_poly.pdbx_seq_one_letter_code
_entity_poly.pdbx_strand_id
1 'polypeptide(L)' 'MRESKFYQRQMEKAARETTLKNTLTVLNRKFPAEAVNALTPEMQNIDDLQRLEQLLIAAAEARNLDTFTQMLHES' A
#
# COMPACT_ATOMS: atom_id res chain seq x y z
N MET A 1 -27.94 -12.50 -6.88
CA MET A 1 -27.48 -11.35 -6.05
C MET A 1 -26.36 -11.68 -5.06
N ARG A 2 -26.33 -12.83 -4.35
CA ARG A 2 -25.22 -13.17 -3.42
C ARG A 2 -23.86 -13.35 -4.11
N GLU A 3 -23.84 -13.96 -5.29
CA GLU A 3 -22.61 -14.19 -6.09
C GLU A 3 -21.94 -12.88 -6.50
N SER A 4 -22.74 -11.85 -6.83
CA SER A 4 -22.25 -10.52 -7.21
C SER A 4 -21.52 -9.83 -6.05
N LYS A 5 -22.04 -9.90 -4.81
CA LYS A 5 -21.39 -9.31 -3.63
C LYS A 5 -20.12 -10.05 -3.23
N PHE A 6 -20.10 -11.37 -3.37
CA PHE A 6 -18.89 -12.16 -3.15
C PHE A 6 -17.81 -11.79 -4.17
N TYR A 7 -18.17 -11.74 -5.45
CA TYR A 7 -17.25 -11.36 -6.52
C TYR A 7 -16.68 -9.96 -6.33
N GLN A 8 -17.52 -8.99 -5.94
CA GLN A 8 -17.07 -7.63 -5.61
C GLN A 8 -16.03 -7.61 -4.50
N ARG A 9 -16.24 -8.36 -3.40
CA ARG A 9 -15.27 -8.46 -2.30
C ARG A 9 -13.95 -9.09 -2.75
N GLN A 10 -14.01 -10.09 -3.62
CA GLN A 10 -12.79 -10.70 -4.16
C GLN A 10 -12.01 -9.73 -5.06
N MET A 11 -12.71 -8.94 -5.88
CA MET A 11 -12.10 -7.90 -6.70
C MET A 11 -11.45 -6.82 -5.85
N GLU A 12 -12.13 -6.36 -4.81
CA GLU A 12 -11.61 -5.36 -3.87
C GLU A 12 -10.36 -5.87 -3.14
N LYS A 13 -10.40 -7.12 -2.66
CA LYS A 13 -9.23 -7.77 -2.07
C LYS A 13 -8.05 -7.85 -3.06
N ALA A 14 -8.31 -8.26 -4.31
CA ALA A 14 -7.27 -8.37 -5.33
C ALA A 14 -6.67 -7.00 -5.69
N ALA A 15 -7.50 -5.96 -5.79
CA ALA A 15 -7.05 -4.59 -6.00
C ALA A 15 -6.15 -4.14 -4.85
N ARG A 16 -6.57 -4.38 -3.60
CA ARG A 16 -5.80 -4.07 -2.40
C ARG A 16 -4.42 -4.74 -2.38
N GLU A 17 -4.38 -6.05 -2.61
CA GLU A 17 -3.12 -6.82 -2.65
C GLU A 17 -2.19 -6.32 -3.77
N THR A 18 -2.75 -5.98 -4.92
CA THR A 18 -2.00 -5.44 -6.06
C THR A 18 -1.42 -4.06 -5.74
N THR A 19 -2.22 -3.14 -5.18
CA THR A 19 -1.77 -1.80 -4.82
C THR A 19 -0.69 -1.84 -3.74
N LEU A 20 -0.85 -2.70 -2.73
CA LEU A 20 0.17 -2.91 -1.71
C LEU A 20 1.49 -3.40 -2.32
N LYS A 21 1.43 -4.44 -3.17
CA LYS A 21 2.62 -4.98 -3.86
C LYS A 21 3.31 -3.92 -4.71
N ASN A 22 2.54 -3.11 -5.45
CA ASN A 22 3.08 -2.04 -6.28
C ASN A 22 3.77 -0.97 -5.43
N THR A 23 3.17 -0.59 -4.29
CA THR A 23 3.74 0.40 -3.38
C THR A 23 5.07 -0.09 -2.82
N LEU A 24 5.12 -1.34 -2.33
CA LEU A 24 6.35 -1.97 -1.86
C LEU A 24 7.42 -2.09 -2.97
N THR A 25 7.00 -2.36 -4.21
CA THR A 25 7.93 -2.42 -5.36
C THR A 25 8.57 -1.06 -5.64
N VAL A 26 7.78 0.02 -5.59
CA VAL A 26 8.27 1.39 -5.78
C VAL A 26 9.22 1.78 -4.65
N LEU A 27 8.87 1.50 -3.40
CA LEU A 27 9.73 1.78 -2.25
C LEU A 27 11.05 1.00 -2.32
N ASN A 28 11.02 -0.30 -2.60
CA ASN A 28 12.21 -1.13 -2.73
C ASN A 28 13.13 -0.72 -3.88
N ARG A 29 12.61 -0.03 -4.89
CA ARG A 29 13.44 0.55 -5.96
C ARG A 29 14.21 1.79 -5.52
N LYS A 30 13.71 2.49 -4.49
CA LYS A 30 14.24 3.80 -4.05
C LYS A 30 15.01 3.71 -2.73
N PHE A 31 14.68 2.76 -1.88
CA PHE A 31 15.17 2.66 -0.51
C PHE A 31 15.66 1.25 -0.18
N PRO A 32 16.52 1.08 0.85
CA PRO A 32 17.01 -0.23 1.25
C PRO A 32 15.89 -1.19 1.62
N ALA A 33 15.98 -2.43 1.14
CA ALA A 33 14.92 -3.43 1.32
C ALA A 33 14.61 -3.74 2.78
N GLU A 34 15.62 -3.76 3.66
CA GLU A 34 15.42 -3.98 5.10
C GLU A 34 14.53 -2.90 5.73
N ALA A 35 14.74 -1.64 5.36
CA ALA A 35 13.96 -0.52 5.86
C ALA A 35 12.52 -0.53 5.32
N VAL A 36 12.33 -0.92 4.05
CA VAL A 36 10.98 -1.09 3.46
C VAL A 36 10.24 -2.27 4.08
N ASN A 37 10.95 -3.38 4.35
CA ASN A 37 10.38 -4.56 5.00
C ASN A 37 9.87 -4.26 6.41
N ALA A 38 10.52 -3.33 7.13
CA ALA A 38 10.05 -2.89 8.45
C ALA A 38 8.68 -2.18 8.40
N LEU A 39 8.32 -1.52 7.29
CA LEU A 39 7.04 -0.84 7.10
C LEU A 39 5.92 -1.76 6.57
N THR A 40 6.28 -2.94 6.05
CA THR A 40 5.34 -3.85 5.39
C THR A 40 4.18 -4.29 6.28
N PRO A 41 4.37 -4.66 7.57
CA PRO A 41 3.27 -5.06 8.44
C PRO A 41 2.23 -3.95 8.65
N GLU A 42 2.68 -2.72 8.73
CA GLU A 42 1.80 -1.57 8.96
C GLU A 42 0.98 -1.25 7.71
N MET A 43 1.60 -1.28 6.53
CA MET A 43 0.88 -1.15 5.25
C MET A 43 -0.10 -2.31 5.02
N GLN A 44 0.20 -3.52 5.50
CA GLN A 44 -0.69 -4.69 5.45
C GLN A 44 -1.92 -4.56 6.35
N ASN A 45 -1.95 -3.64 7.30
CA ASN A 45 -3.12 -3.39 8.16
C ASN A 45 -4.09 -2.35 7.56
N ILE A 46 -3.76 -1.73 6.42
CA ILE A 46 -4.60 -0.71 5.79
C ILE A 46 -5.68 -1.41 4.96
N ASP A 47 -6.91 -1.46 5.46
CA ASP A 47 -8.03 -2.08 4.72
C ASP A 47 -8.62 -1.17 3.64
N ASP A 48 -8.39 0.14 3.74
CA ASP A 48 -8.89 1.13 2.79
C ASP A 48 -8.06 1.15 1.49
N LEU A 49 -8.70 0.77 0.38
CA LEU A 49 -8.08 0.77 -0.95
C LEU A 49 -7.69 2.18 -1.41
N GLN A 50 -8.53 3.19 -1.17
CA GLN A 50 -8.25 4.56 -1.55
C GLN A 50 -7.02 5.09 -0.79
N ARG A 51 -6.89 4.71 0.48
CA ARG A 51 -5.71 5.04 1.28
C ARG A 51 -4.44 4.40 0.71
N LEU A 52 -4.50 3.14 0.29
CA LEU A 52 -3.37 2.47 -0.36
C LEU A 52 -3.00 3.10 -1.72
N GLU A 53 -3.97 3.57 -2.50
CA GLU A 53 -3.71 4.27 -3.76
C GLU A 53 -2.99 5.61 -3.53
N GLN A 54 -3.37 6.36 -2.49
CA GLN A 54 -2.65 7.56 -2.08
C GLN A 54 -1.22 7.24 -1.68
N LEU A 55 -1.02 6.16 -0.90
CA LEU A 55 0.31 5.73 -0.50
C LEU A 55 1.16 5.26 -1.68
N LEU A 56 0.57 4.69 -2.74
CA LEU A 56 1.30 4.36 -3.97
C LEU A 56 1.87 5.63 -4.63
N ILE A 57 1.07 6.69 -4.72
CA ILE A 57 1.52 7.99 -5.25
C ILE A 57 2.62 8.58 -4.35
N ALA A 58 2.37 8.60 -3.05
CA ALA A 58 3.34 9.04 -2.05
C ALA A 58 4.68 8.29 -2.14
N ALA A 59 4.67 6.98 -2.34
CA ALA A 59 5.88 6.18 -2.53
C ALA A 59 6.68 6.61 -3.76
N ALA A 60 5.99 6.94 -4.86
CA ALA A 60 6.64 7.45 -6.08
C ALA A 60 7.28 8.82 -5.84
N GLU A 61 6.65 9.69 -5.05
CA GLU A 61 7.10 11.08 -4.81
C GLU A 61 8.07 11.25 -3.63
N ALA A 62 8.06 10.33 -2.67
CA ALA A 62 8.83 10.43 -1.43
C ALA A 62 10.34 10.59 -1.71
N ARG A 63 10.96 11.61 -1.11
CA ARG A 63 12.41 11.88 -1.28
C ARG A 63 13.28 11.03 -0.35
N ASN A 64 12.70 10.57 0.74
CA ASN A 64 13.33 9.68 1.72
C ASN A 64 12.22 8.83 2.39
N LEU A 65 12.64 7.81 3.13
CA LEU A 65 11.72 6.87 3.76
C LEU A 65 10.97 7.49 4.94
N ASP A 66 11.56 8.46 5.65
CA ASP A 66 10.91 9.14 6.78
C ASP A 66 9.68 9.94 6.30
N THR A 67 9.79 10.65 5.17
CA THR A 67 8.67 11.37 4.54
C THR A 67 7.55 10.42 4.14
N PHE A 68 7.89 9.23 3.63
CA PHE A 68 6.87 8.20 3.36
C PHE A 68 6.23 7.68 4.64
N THR A 69 7.03 7.45 5.68
CA THR A 69 6.56 6.93 6.98
C THR A 69 5.62 7.92 7.67
N GLN A 70 5.91 9.21 7.60
CA GLN A 70 4.99 10.26 8.07
C GLN A 70 3.66 10.18 7.33
N MET A 71 3.69 10.10 6.00
CA MET A 71 2.47 9.93 5.21
C MET A 71 1.77 8.62 5.51
N LEU A 72 2.45 7.54 5.89
CA LEU A 72 1.83 6.27 6.30
C LEU A 72 1.03 6.41 7.61
N HIS A 73 1.51 7.26 8.53
CA HIS A 73 0.91 7.47 9.85
C HIS A 73 -0.14 8.59 9.89
N GLU A 74 -0.22 9.42 8.86
CA GLU A 74 -1.31 10.38 8.73
C GLU A 74 -2.65 9.62 8.59
N SER A 75 -3.67 10.06 9.33
CA SER A 75 -5.00 9.42 9.34
C SER A 75 -5.90 10.01 8.26
#